data_AF-A0A2D8B016-F1
#
_entry.id   AF-A0A2D8B016-F1
#
_cell.length_a   1.000
_cell.length_b   1.000
_cell.length_c   1.000
_cell.angle_alpha   90.00
_cell.angle_beta   90.00
_cell.angle_gamma   90.00
#
_symmetry.space_group_name_H-M   'P 1'
#
loop_
_entity.id
_entity.type
_entity.pdbx_description
1 polymer ?
#
loop_
_entity_poly.entity_id
_entity_poly.type
_entity_poly.pdbx_seq_one_letter_code
_entity_poly.pdbx_strand_id
1 'polypeptide(L)' 'MAEGKVETKKRKTSPGEFARQVRAEASKVVWPTRQETTQTAIFVSILVLILSIFFLGIDTLFGAVVRFLLTLA' A
#
# COMPACT_ATOMS: atom_id res chain seq x y z
N MET A 1 5.37 62.06 -4.76
CA MET A 1 5.09 61.37 -6.04
C MET A 1 6.42 60.76 -6.48
N ALA A 2 6.62 59.46 -6.64
CA ALA A 2 5.71 58.33 -6.73
C ALA A 2 6.35 57.10 -6.06
N GLU A 3 5.51 56.35 -5.36
CA GLU A 3 5.78 54.95 -4.97
C GLU A 3 6.10 54.11 -6.21
N GLY A 4 7.08 53.21 -6.10
CA GLY A 4 7.60 52.46 -7.24
C GLY A 4 8.08 51.06 -6.89
N LYS A 5 7.22 50.28 -6.23
CA LYS A 5 7.16 48.81 -6.24
C LYS A 5 8.37 48.05 -5.66
N VAL A 6 8.23 47.71 -4.38
CA VAL A 6 8.83 46.49 -3.81
C VAL A 6 8.16 45.30 -4.48
N GLU A 7 8.78 44.76 -5.54
CA GLU A 7 8.30 43.55 -6.19
C GLU A 7 8.65 42.34 -5.33
N THR A 8 7.68 41.89 -4.55
CA THR A 8 7.74 40.66 -3.76
C THR A 8 7.81 39.47 -4.72
N LYS A 9 9.01 39.11 -5.17
CA LYS A 9 9.26 37.90 -5.96
C LYS A 9 8.88 36.69 -5.12
N LYS A 10 7.66 36.17 -5.35
CA LYS A 10 7.14 34.95 -4.73
C LYS A 10 8.19 33.86 -4.93
N ARG A 11 8.90 33.48 -3.86
CA ARG A 11 9.80 32.32 -3.83
C ARG A 11 8.95 31.07 -4.06
N LYS A 12 8.62 30.77 -5.32
CA LYS A 12 8.17 29.45 -5.71
C LYS A 12 9.41 28.58 -5.59
N THR A 13 9.39 27.58 -4.71
CA THR A 13 10.46 26.59 -4.58
C THR A 13 10.81 26.12 -5.99
N SER A 14 12.03 26.40 -6.46
CA SER A 14 12.41 25.96 -7.79
C SER A 14 12.36 24.43 -7.82
N PRO A 15 12.06 23.78 -8.95
CA PRO A 15 12.06 22.31 -9.03
C PRO A 15 13.37 21.68 -8.53
N GLY A 16 14.51 22.38 -8.69
CA GLY A 16 15.80 21.94 -8.15
C GLY A 16 15.90 22.05 -6.63
N GLU A 17 15.38 23.12 -6.02
CA GLU A 17 15.31 23.25 -4.55
C GLU A 17 14.35 22.21 -3.94
N PHE A 18 13.25 21.92 -4.62
CA PHE A 18 12.32 20.87 -4.20
C PHE A 18 12.97 19.48 -4.23
N ALA A 19 13.70 19.12 -5.29
CA ALA A 19 14.42 17.85 -5.36
C ALA A 19 15.46 17.71 -4.24
N ARG A 20 16.15 18.80 -3.89
CA ARG A 20 17.09 18.84 -2.75
C ARG A 20 16.37 18.61 -1.41
N GLN A 21 15.22 19.24 -1.22
CA GLN A 21 14.39 19.05 -0.02
C GLN A 21 13.86 17.61 0.09
N VAL A 22 13.36 17.03 -1.01
CA VAL A 22 12.89 15.63 -1.05
C VAL A 22 14.02 14.67 -0.73
N ARG A 23 15.23 14.87 -1.27
CA ARG A 23 16.38 14.03 -0.93
C ARG A 23 16.74 14.11 0.55
N ALA A 24 16.70 15.32 1.14
CA ALA A 24 16.97 15.53 2.56
C ALA A 24 15.92 14.88 3.47
N GLU A 25 14.65 14.82 3.04
CA GLU A 25 13.58 14.13 3.78
C GLU A 25 13.64 12.61 3.57
N ALA A 26 13.92 12.16 2.34
CA ALA A 26 14.05 10.75 2.01
C ALA A 26 15.21 10.08 2.77
N SER A 27 16.29 10.81 3.07
CA SER A 27 17.38 10.28 3.91
C SER A 27 16.98 10.03 5.36
N LYS A 28 15.85 10.56 5.83
CA LYS A 28 15.31 10.27 7.16
C LYS A 28 14.43 9.01 7.18
N VAL A 29 14.07 8.47 6.01
CA VAL A 29 13.25 7.27 5.90
C VAL A 29 14.11 6.05 6.19
N VAL A 30 13.84 5.42 7.32
CA VAL A 30 14.44 4.13 7.67
C VAL A 30 13.59 3.06 7.02
N TRP A 31 14.12 2.45 5.96
CA TRP A 31 13.48 1.31 5.33
C TRP A 31 13.68 0.05 6.18
N PRO A 32 12.65 -0.81 6.27
CA PRO A 32 12.74 -2.03 7.05
C PRO A 32 13.84 -2.93 6.49
N THR A 33 14.48 -3.66 7.40
CA THR A 33 15.48 -4.66 7.03
C THR A 33 14.81 -5.82 6.28
N ARG A 34 15.62 -6.59 5.53
CA ARG A 34 15.11 -7.80 4.85
C ARG A 34 14.53 -8.80 5.84
N GLN A 35 15.06 -8.85 7.07
CA GLN A 35 14.55 -9.72 8.13
C GLN A 35 13.17 -9.29 8.61
N GLU A 36 12.97 -7.99 8.89
CA GLU A 36 11.65 -7.45 9.28
C GLU A 36 10.62 -7.67 8.17
N THR A 37 10.99 -7.38 6.92
CA THR A 37 10.13 -7.59 5.75
C THR A 37 9.71 -9.07 5.63
N THR A 38 10.65 -9.99 5.81
CA THR A 38 10.38 -11.43 5.73
C THR A 38 9.50 -11.90 6.88
N GLN A 39 9.74 -11.38 8.10
CA GLN A 39 8.93 -11.73 9.26
C GLN A 39 7.48 -11.28 9.09
N THR A 40 7.24 -10.04 8.64
CA THR A 40 5.89 -9.55 8.33
C THR A 40 5.26 -10.35 7.20
N ALA A 41 6.02 -10.69 6.15
CA ALA A 41 5.53 -11.52 5.04
C ALA A 41 5.09 -12.91 5.52
N ILE A 42 5.86 -13.58 6.39
CA ILE A 42 5.50 -14.87 6.96
C ILE A 42 4.20 -14.76 7.78
N PHE A 43 4.09 -13.74 8.63
CA PHE A 43 2.89 -13.52 9.43
C PHE A 43 1.63 -13.38 8.57
N VAL A 44 1.68 -12.52 7.54
CA VAL A 44 0.58 -12.33 6.59
C VAL A 44 0.30 -13.61 5.80
N SER A 45 1.35 -14.32 5.38
CA SER A 45 1.21 -15.58 4.63
C SER A 45 0.45 -16.63 5.43
N ILE A 46 0.72 -16.77 6.73
CA ILE A 46 0.01 -17.72 7.60
C ILE A 46 -1.48 -17.36 7.69
N LEU A 47 -1.81 -16.08 7.91
CA LEU A 47 -3.20 -15.62 7.96
C LEU A 47 -3.94 -15.94 6.64
N VAL A 48 -3.32 -15.59 5.51
CA VAL A 48 -3.89 -15.85 4.18
C VAL A 48 -4.03 -17.34 3.91
N LEU A 49 -3.08 -18.16 4.34
CA LEU A 49 -3.14 -19.62 4.19
C LEU A 49 -4.35 -20.21 4.93
N ILE A 50 -4.58 -19.78 6.17
CA ILE A 50 -5.73 -20.22 6.98
C ILE A 50 -7.05 -19.85 6.29
N LEU A 51 -7.18 -18.59 5.85
CA LEU A 51 -8.37 -18.13 5.14
C LEU A 51 -8.57 -18.90 3.82
N SER A 52 -7.50 -19.16 3.08
CA SER A 52 -7.55 -19.90 1.81
C SER A 52 -8.08 -21.32 1.99
N ILE A 53 -7.61 -22.02 3.03
CA ILE A 53 -8.10 -23.38 3.36
C ILE A 53 -9.57 -23.34 3.78
N PHE A 54 -9.95 -22.35 4.59
CA PHE A 54 -11.34 -22.18 5.03
C PHE A 54 -12.28 -21.92 3.84
N PHE A 55 -11.93 -21.00 2.96
CA PHE A 55 -12.72 -20.71 1.76
C PHE A 55 -12.82 -21.94 0.84
N LEU A 56 -11.72 -22.66 0.61
CA LEU A 56 -11.74 -23.89 -0.19
C LEU A 56 -12.72 -24.93 0.39
N GLY A 57 -12.78 -25.08 1.71
CA GLY A 57 -13.75 -25.95 2.38
C GLY A 57 -15.19 -25.51 2.15
N ILE A 58 -15.46 -24.21 2.23
CA ILE A 58 -16.79 -23.64 1.94
C ILE A 58 -17.16 -23.84 0.49
N ASP A 59 -16.28 -23.51 -0.46
CA ASP A 59 -16.53 -23.60 -1.89
C ASP A 59 -16.88 -25.04 -2.31
N THR A 60 -16.14 -26.02 -1.76
CA THR A 60 -16.40 -27.45 -2.01
C THR A 60 -17.74 -27.89 -1.43
N LEU A 61 -18.08 -27.47 -0.21
CA LEU A 61 -19.36 -27.78 0.43
C LEU A 61 -20.53 -27.16 -0.34
N PHE A 62 -20.47 -25.87 -0.64
CA PHE A 62 -21.49 -25.18 -1.42
C PHE A 62 -21.64 -25.78 -2.81
N GLY A 63 -20.53 -26.12 -3.47
CA GLY A 63 -20.54 -26.81 -4.75
C GLY A 63 -21.26 -28.17 -4.68
N ALA A 64 -21.02 -28.96 -3.64
CA ALA A 64 -21.72 -30.22 -3.43
C ALA A 64 -23.23 -30.02 -3.20
N VAL A 65 -23.61 -29.03 -2.39
CA VAL A 65 -25.02 -28.69 -2.13
C VAL A 65 -25.73 -28.25 -3.41
N VAL A 66 -25.13 -27.37 -4.20
CA VAL A 66 -25.71 -26.91 -5.46
C VAL A 66 -25.89 -28.08 -6.43
N ARG A 67 -24.87 -28.95 -6.57
CA ARG A 67 -24.98 -30.15 -7.42
C ARG A 67 -26.08 -31.10 -6.96
N PHE A 68 -26.24 -31.28 -5.65
CA PHE A 68 -27.31 -32.07 -5.09
C PHE A 68 -28.68 -31.49 -5.44
N LEU A 69 -28.87 -30.17 -5.28
CA LEU A 69 -30.13 -29.50 -5.63
C LEU A 69 -30.44 -29.56 -7.12
N LEU A 70 -29.43 -29.40 -7.99
CA LEU A 70 -29.60 -29.53 -9.44
C LEU A 70 -29.95 -30.96 -9.89
N THR A 71 -29.57 -31.97 -9.11
CA THR A 71 -29.96 -33.36 -9.38
C THR A 71 -31.41 -33.65 -8.96
N LEU A 72 -31.94 -32.87 -8.01
CA LEU A 72 -33.29 -33.04 -7.47
C LEU A 72 -34.36 -32.26 -8.26
N ALA A 73 -33.97 -31.16 -8.93
CA ALA A 73 -34.80 -30.35 -9.81
C ALA A 73 -34.93 -30.96 -11.22
#